data_AF-A0ABD7GN94-F1
#
_entry.id   AF-A0ABD7GN94-F1
#
_cell.length_a   1.000
_cell.length_b   1.000
_cell.length_c   1.000
_cell.angle_alpha   90.00
_cell.angle_beta   90.00
_cell.angle_gamma   90.00
#
_symmetry.space_group_name_H-M   'P 1'
#
loop_
_entity.id
_entity.type
_entity.pdbx_description
1 polymer ?
#
loop_
_entity_poly.entity_id
_entity_poly.type
_entity_poly.pdbx_seq_one_letter_code
_entity_poly.pdbx_strand_id
1 'polypeptide(L)' 'YNFRLDMDVDGENNSFMHMDPVVKANDKGGVRTSSMQIDSKVITNEQNAAEKFDPSTIRLLTNFNKENKLG' A
#
# COMPACT_ATOMS: atom_id res chain seq x y z
N TYR A 1 5.79 19.29 13.77
CA TYR A 1 4.66 18.79 14.59
C TYR A 1 4.65 17.28 14.54
N ASN A 2 4.19 16.62 15.60
CA ASN A 2 3.98 15.18 15.63
C ASN A 2 2.53 14.93 16.06
N PHE A 3 1.89 13.94 15.44
CA PHE A 3 0.53 13.54 15.74
C PHE A 3 0.53 12.05 16.06
N ARG A 4 -0.09 11.70 17.19
CA ARG A 4 -0.40 10.32 17.52
C ARG A 4 -1.84 10.06 17.11
N LEU A 5 -2.03 9.15 16.15
CA LEU A 5 -3.34 8.76 15.65
C LEU A 5 -3.49 7.26 15.92
N ASP A 6 -4.43 6.94 16.80
CA ASP A 6 -4.85 5.57 17.04
C ASP A 6 -6.00 5.26 16.07
N MET A 7 -5.74 4.40 15.09
CA MET A 7 -6.64 4.19 13.96
C MET A 7 -7.16 2.76 13.99
N ASP A 8 -8.44 2.60 14.30
CA ASP A 8 -9.16 1.32 14.26
C ASP A 8 -10.02 1.23 13.00
N VAL A 9 -9.40 0.84 11.88
CA VAL A 9 -10.07 0.77 10.58
C VAL A 9 -11.04 -0.41 10.58
N ASP A 10 -12.33 -0.10 10.76
CA ASP A 10 -13.43 -1.07 10.89
C ASP A 10 -13.16 -2.19 11.92
N GLY A 11 -12.37 -1.90 12.97
CA GLY A 11 -12.02 -2.81 14.07
C GLY A 11 -10.54 -2.77 14.42
N GLU A 12 -10.17 -3.44 15.51
CA GLU A 12 -8.82 -3.40 16.12
C GLU A 12 -7.74 -4.11 15.28
N ASN A 13 -8.12 -5.13 14.50
CA ASN A 13 -7.18 -5.93 13.73
C ASN A 13 -6.91 -5.30 12.37
N ASN A 14 -5.86 -4.47 12.30
CA ASN A 14 -5.41 -3.84 11.06
C ASN A 14 -4.00 -4.28 10.67
N SER A 15 -3.63 -4.00 9.42
CA SER A 15 -2.33 -4.30 8.83
C SER A 15 -1.84 -3.08 8.05
N PHE A 16 -0.54 -2.83 8.14
CA PHE A 16 0.10 -1.73 7.41
C PHE A 16 0.55 -2.22 6.03
N MET A 17 0.12 -1.52 4.97
CA MET A 17 0.30 -1.95 3.59
C MET A 17 0.86 -0.80 2.74
N HIS A 18 1.87 -1.15 1.94
CA HIS A 18 2.47 -0.29 0.94
C HIS A 18 1.86 -0.57 -0.42
N MET A 19 1.62 0.48 -1.19
CA MET A 19 1.23 0.41 -2.59
C MET A 19 2.08 1.42 -3.36
N ASP A 20 3.09 0.92 -4.07
CA ASP A 20 4.09 1.74 -4.74
C ASP A 20 3.81 1.75 -6.26
N PRO A 21 3.50 2.91 -6.86
CA PRO A 21 3.38 3.03 -8.31
C PRO A 21 4.74 2.86 -8.99
N VAL A 22 4.82 1.90 -9.91
CA VAL A 22 6.06 1.55 -10.63
C VAL A 22 5.83 1.43 -12.12
N VAL A 23 6.86 1.76 -12.90
CA VAL A 23 6.85 1.55 -14.35
C VAL A 23 7.55 0.22 -14.64
N LYS A 24 6.81 -0.74 -15.19
CA LYS A 24 7.32 -2.08 -15.55
C LYS A 24 7.25 -2.29 -17.06
N ALA A 25 8.11 -3.16 -17.57
CA ALA A 25 8.08 -3.55 -18.98
C ALA A 25 6.71 -4.14 -19.34
N ASN A 26 6.20 -3.82 -20.53
CA ASN A 26 4.93 -4.33 -21.00
C ASN A 26 5.12 -5.71 -21.65
N ASP A 27 4.51 -6.74 -21.07
CA ASP A 27 4.52 -8.12 -21.55
C ASP A 27 3.27 -8.47 -22.40
N LYS A 28 2.27 -7.59 -22.46
CA LYS A 28 0.98 -7.83 -23.13
C LYS A 28 0.95 -7.52 -24.63
N GLY A 29 2.10 -7.27 -25.24
CA GLY A 29 2.21 -6.88 -26.66
C GLY A 29 1.68 -5.48 -26.97
N GLY A 30 1.93 -5.00 -28.19
CA GLY A 30 1.59 -3.65 -28.65
C GLY A 30 2.78 -2.68 -28.69
N VAL A 31 2.54 -1.43 -29.10
CA VAL A 31 3.59 -0.40 -29.32
C VAL A 31 4.20 0.18 -28.04
N ARG A 32 3.51 0.04 -26.89
CA ARG A 32 4.02 0.55 -25.62
C ARG A 32 5.04 -0.42 -25.02
N THR A 33 6.22 0.11 -24.70
CA THR A 33 7.32 -0.65 -24.08
C THR A 33 7.13 -0.83 -22.57
N SER A 34 6.30 -0.01 -21.93
CA SER A 34 6.07 -0.04 -20.49
C SER A 34 4.59 0.15 -20.11
N SER A 35 4.29 -0.24 -18.87
CA SER A 35 3.00 -0.09 -18.21
C SER A 35 3.20 0.40 -16.78
N MET A 36 2.25 1.18 -16.27
CA MET A 36 2.22 1.54 -14.86
C MET A 36 1.52 0.41 -14.08
N GLN A 37 2.17 -0.07 -13.03
CA GLN A 37 1.68 -1.12 -12.14
C GLN A 37 1.85 -0.66 -10.69
N ILE A 38 1.18 -1.35 -9.76
CA ILE A 38 1.34 -1.12 -8.33
C ILE A 38 2.06 -2.33 -7.75
N ASP A 39 3.16 -2.10 -7.03
CA ASP A 39 3.76 -3.10 -6.17
C ASP A 39 3.17 -2.98 -4.77
N SER A 40 2.50 -4.04 -4.32
CA SER A 40 1.86 -4.10 -3.01
C SER A 40 2.67 -4.96 -2.05
N LYS A 41 2.85 -4.47 -0.81
CA LYS A 41 3.58 -5.19 0.23
C LYS A 41 2.98 -4.94 1.61
N VAL A 42 2.78 -6.00 2.38
CA VAL A 42 2.39 -5.90 3.79
C VAL A 42 3.63 -5.76 4.65
N ILE A 43 3.60 -4.81 5.58
CA ILE A 43 4.65 -4.62 6.58
C ILE A 43 4.21 -5.30 7.87
N THR A 44 4.99 -6.28 8.28
CA THR A 44 4.62 -7.20 9.36
C THR A 44 5.26 -6.87 10.71
N ASN A 45 6.17 -5.90 10.76
CA ASN A 45 6.85 -5.50 11.99
C ASN A 45 6.99 -3.98 12.12
N GLU A 46 7.14 -3.53 13.36
CA GLU A 46 7.20 -2.10 13.70
C GLU A 46 8.49 -1.44 13.22
N GLN A 47 9.62 -2.18 13.20
CA GLN A 47 10.89 -1.60 12.77
C GLN A 47 10.85 -1.16 11.30
N ASN A 48 10.18 -1.94 10.45
CA ASN A 48 10.01 -1.62 9.03
C ASN A 48 8.91 -0.59 8.79
N ALA A 49 7.97 -0.39 9.72
CA ALA A 49 6.94 0.64 9.63
C ALA A 49 7.47 2.04 9.96
N ALA A 50 8.58 2.13 10.71
CA ALA A 50 9.27 3.37 10.99
C ALA A 50 10.15 3.80 9.80
N GLU A 51 9.53 4.45 8.81
CA GLU A 51 10.21 4.88 7.59
C GLU A 51 9.97 6.36 7.22
N LYS A 52 10.71 6.85 6.22
CA LYS A 52 10.43 8.14 5.60
C LYS A 52 9.27 8.00 4.62
N PHE A 53 8.33 8.93 4.68
CA PHE A 53 7.22 8.96 3.73
C PHE A 53 7.66 9.57 2.39
N ASP A 54 7.49 8.81 1.30
CA ASP A 54 7.60 9.29 -0.06
C ASP A 54 6.20 9.65 -0.58
N PRO A 55 5.91 10.92 -0.93
CA PRO A 55 4.58 11.34 -1.38
C PRO A 55 4.15 10.76 -2.73
N SER A 56 5.05 10.13 -3.48
CA SER A 56 4.71 9.39 -4.70
C SER A 56 4.18 7.98 -4.44
N THR A 57 4.31 7.50 -3.19
CA THR A 57 3.86 6.18 -2.74
C THR A 57 2.57 6.28 -1.92
N ILE A 58 1.87 5.15 -1.80
CA ILE A 58 0.64 5.06 -1.01
C ILE A 58 0.91 4.15 0.19
N ARG A 59 0.43 4.60 1.36
CA ARG A 59 0.49 3.89 2.64
C ARG A 59 -0.91 3.74 3.18
N LEU A 60 -1.32 2.50 3.43
CA LEU A 60 -2.65 2.15 3.89
C LEU A 60 -2.56 1.46 5.24
N LEU A 61 -3.43 1.85 6.15
CA LEU A 61 -3.83 1.00 7.27
C LEU A 61 -5.14 0.32 6.84
N THR A 62 -5.13 -1.00 6.75
CA THR A 62 -6.25 -1.78 6.18
C THR A 62 -6.63 -2.96 7.06
N ASN A 63 -7.90 -3.36 7.00
CA ASN A 63 -8.40 -4.52 7.73
C ASN A 63 -8.63 -5.67 6.76
N PHE A 64 -7.71 -6.64 6.71
CA PHE A 64 -7.87 -7.81 5.84
C PHE A 64 -9.01 -8.76 6.24
N ASN A 65 -9.67 -8.54 7.37
CA ASN A 65 -10.84 -9.32 7.78
C ASN A 65 -12.17 -8.73 7.26
N LYS A 66 -12.14 -7.52 6.67
CA LYS A 66 -13.34 -6.83 6.17
C LYS A 66 -13.07 -6.23 4.80
N GLU A 67 -13.81 -6.70 3.82
CA GLU A 67 -13.74 -6.24 2.44
C GLU A 67 -14.87 -5.28 2.11
N ASN A 68 -14.68 -4.46 1.08
CA ASN A 68 -15.75 -3.59 0.59
C ASN A 68 -16.65 -4.38 -0.39
N LYS A 69 -17.61 -3.71 -1.04
CA LYS A 69 -18.56 -4.36 -1.96
C LYS A 69 -17.87 -5.08 -3.15
N LEU A 70 -16.62 -4.74 -3.48
CA LEU A 70 -15.84 -5.26 -4.60
C LEU A 70 -14.78 -6.28 -4.18
N GLY A 71 -14.70 -6.63 -2.90
CA GLY A 71 -13.54 -7.29 -2.30
C GLY A 71 -12.54 -6.28 -1.77
#